data_AF-A0A7Z9KFH4-F1
#
_entry.id   AF-A0A7Z9KFH4-F1
#
_cell.length_a   1.000
_cell.length_b   1.000
_cell.length_c   1.000
_cell.angle_alpha   90.00
_cell.angle_beta   90.00
_cell.angle_gamma   90.00
#
_symmetry.space_group_name_H-M   'P 1'
#
loop_
_entity.id
_entity.type
_entity.pdbx_description
1 polymer ?
#
loop_
_entity_poly.entity_id
_entity_poly.type
_entity_poly.pdbx_seq_one_letter_code
_entity_poly.pdbx_strand_id
1 'polypeptide(L)'
;HRGRILALQANNISNVGARAVSFSPLGKGSALITGNYRVPVATIRARAVFTNTVPTQAYRSSGRPEVIFAIERLMELAALQLDMDPIELRRLNLVEADEMPYTNPFGMNYDSGLYHDNIETAQNLADWNGIESRRQEASSRGKLLGIGFANYVESSIGTPLEQTEITVRYFGQVDVVIGTQPSGQGHETSFAQVAADWLGLTTDKIQIIVGDTDVVKVGGGSHSGRSMRMAGTVIVMAADELIEKGRKLAGHVMETSTSDIVFSDGLFNVKGTDLHINWFELAEKSEKIELPEDLQGGLSVTISNEMNTPVFPNGCHICEVEVDPETGAVELLRYAAVDDVGRAINPMIVHGQTHGAVVQGLGQAMVEACMNDPETGQTLSGSLMDYGLLRAEDVPLFKVALNEVPSPTNPLGIKAGGEGGTTSSPAAFINAVVDALRGYGVTDLKMPATPFNVWQAIHDTQE
;
A
#
# COMPACT_ATOMS: atom_id res chain seq x y z
N HIS A 1 -0.47 21.34 -28.10
CA HIS A 1 -0.13 21.37 -26.66
C HIS A 1 1.10 20.49 -26.43
N ARG A 2 2.28 21.09 -26.24
CA ARG A 2 3.54 20.34 -26.03
C ARG A 2 3.46 19.59 -24.69
N GLY A 3 4.00 18.38 -24.62
CA GLY A 3 4.09 17.60 -23.38
C GLY A 3 2.84 16.84 -22.92
N ARG A 4 1.68 16.97 -23.59
CA ARG A 4 0.50 16.16 -23.24
C ARG A 4 0.62 14.73 -23.76
N ILE A 5 0.37 13.74 -22.91
CA ILE A 5 0.32 12.33 -23.32
C ILE A 5 -0.89 12.13 -24.23
N LEU A 6 -0.64 11.58 -25.42
CA LEU A 6 -1.68 11.30 -26.41
C LEU A 6 -2.12 9.84 -26.37
N ALA A 7 -1.14 8.94 -26.21
CA ALA A 7 -1.38 7.51 -26.13
C ALA A 7 -0.22 6.79 -25.42
N LEU A 8 -0.49 5.57 -24.96
CA LEU A 8 0.52 4.65 -24.44
C LEU A 8 0.43 3.32 -25.20
N GLN A 9 1.57 2.80 -25.66
CA GLN A 9 1.68 1.44 -26.17
C GLN A 9 2.71 0.68 -25.35
N ALA A 10 2.36 -0.53 -24.91
CA ALA A 10 3.24 -1.36 -24.11
C ALA A 10 3.27 -2.82 -24.56
N ASN A 11 4.44 -3.43 -24.45
CA ASN A 11 4.64 -4.88 -24.60
C ASN A 11 5.29 -5.42 -23.33
N ASN A 12 4.56 -6.23 -22.58
CA ASN A 12 5.04 -6.86 -21.36
C ASN A 12 5.30 -8.35 -21.62
N ILE A 13 6.55 -8.79 -21.45
CA ILE A 13 6.95 -10.20 -21.51
C ILE A 13 7.41 -10.59 -20.10
N SER A 14 6.67 -11.46 -19.46
CA SER A 14 6.93 -11.93 -18.10
C SER A 14 7.47 -13.35 -18.12
N ASN A 15 8.65 -13.55 -17.53
CA ASN A 15 9.19 -14.87 -17.25
C ASN A 15 8.42 -15.48 -16.05
N VAL A 16 7.69 -16.56 -16.28
CA VAL A 16 6.94 -17.28 -15.22
C VAL A 16 7.68 -18.51 -14.68
N GLY A 17 8.91 -18.75 -15.13
CA GLY A 17 9.71 -19.92 -14.79
C GLY A 17 9.18 -21.21 -15.41
N ALA A 18 9.52 -22.35 -14.80
CA ALA A 18 9.25 -23.69 -15.36
C ALA A 18 7.77 -24.06 -15.40
N ARG A 19 6.93 -23.38 -14.61
CA ARG A 19 5.47 -23.51 -14.61
C ARG A 19 4.84 -22.23 -14.09
N ALA A 20 3.63 -21.92 -14.53
CA ALA A 20 2.90 -20.76 -14.04
C ALA A 20 2.32 -21.07 -12.66
N VAL A 21 2.81 -20.38 -11.62
CA VAL A 21 2.25 -20.43 -10.27
C VAL A 21 1.23 -19.30 -10.06
N SER A 22 1.41 -18.18 -10.75
CA SER A 22 0.49 -17.03 -10.70
C SER A 22 0.63 -16.17 -11.94
N PHE A 23 -0.50 -15.64 -12.42
CA PHE A 23 -0.53 -14.57 -13.42
C PHE A 23 -0.85 -13.21 -12.81
N SER A 24 -0.91 -13.12 -11.48
CA SER A 24 -1.25 -11.87 -10.76
C SER A 24 -0.33 -10.71 -11.15
N PRO A 25 1.02 -10.85 -11.21
CA PRO A 25 1.88 -9.75 -11.62
C PRO A 25 1.55 -9.22 -13.02
N LEU A 26 1.37 -10.14 -13.97
CA LEU A 26 1.06 -9.77 -15.35
C LEU A 26 -0.31 -9.09 -15.47
N GLY A 27 -1.34 -9.62 -14.80
CA GLY A 27 -2.70 -9.06 -14.83
C GLY A 27 -2.81 -7.71 -14.11
N LYS A 28 -2.35 -7.63 -12.86
CA LYS A 28 -2.48 -6.43 -12.02
C LYS A 28 -1.66 -5.26 -12.55
N GLY A 29 -0.41 -5.51 -12.95
CA GLY A 29 0.42 -4.46 -13.56
C GLY A 29 -0.20 -3.91 -14.83
N SER A 30 -0.69 -4.79 -15.71
CA SER A 30 -1.31 -4.37 -16.99
C SER A 30 -2.49 -3.42 -16.80
N ALA A 31 -3.27 -3.60 -15.74
CA ALA A 31 -4.44 -2.76 -15.45
C ALA A 31 -4.09 -1.33 -15.00
N LEU A 32 -2.88 -1.12 -14.47
CA LEU A 32 -2.40 0.17 -13.93
C LEU A 32 -1.23 0.76 -14.72
N ILE A 33 -0.99 0.27 -15.94
CA ILE A 33 0.18 0.65 -16.73
C ILE A 33 0.24 2.13 -17.13
N THR A 34 -0.90 2.84 -17.07
CA THR A 34 -0.97 4.28 -17.31
C THR A 34 -0.61 5.11 -16.07
N GLY A 35 -0.34 4.48 -14.92
CA GLY A 35 -0.09 5.17 -13.66
C GLY A 35 -1.26 6.05 -13.26
N ASN A 36 -0.93 7.18 -12.63
CA ASN A 36 -1.86 8.23 -12.22
C ASN A 36 -2.00 9.36 -13.26
N TYR A 37 -1.64 9.09 -14.52
CA TYR A 37 -1.68 10.04 -15.61
C TYR A 37 -2.92 9.91 -16.49
N ARG A 38 -3.38 11.04 -17.02
CA ARG A 38 -4.34 11.15 -18.11
C ARG A 38 -3.71 10.61 -19.39
N VAL A 39 -4.06 9.36 -19.71
CA VAL A 39 -3.71 8.73 -20.98
C VAL A 39 -5.01 8.49 -21.75
N PRO A 40 -5.30 9.23 -22.84
CA PRO A 40 -6.58 9.11 -23.54
C PRO A 40 -6.81 7.74 -24.19
N VAL A 41 -5.74 7.13 -24.71
CA VAL A 41 -5.80 5.84 -25.41
C VAL A 41 -4.58 5.00 -25.03
N ALA A 42 -4.80 3.75 -24.64
CA ALA A 42 -3.70 2.84 -24.35
C ALA A 42 -3.91 1.46 -24.96
N THR A 43 -2.82 0.79 -25.31
CA THR A 43 -2.82 -0.62 -25.72
C THR A 43 -1.68 -1.35 -25.04
N ILE A 44 -1.95 -2.58 -24.58
CA ILE A 44 -0.95 -3.45 -23.99
C ILE A 44 -1.03 -4.84 -24.58
N ARG A 45 0.14 -5.42 -24.86
CA ARG A 45 0.29 -6.85 -25.11
C ARG A 45 1.06 -7.48 -23.96
N ALA A 46 0.37 -8.25 -23.13
CA ALA A 46 0.93 -9.00 -22.02
C ALA A 46 1.14 -10.48 -22.39
N ARG A 47 2.35 -11.01 -22.19
CA ARG A 47 2.72 -12.40 -22.52
C ARG A 47 3.50 -13.02 -21.37
N ALA A 48 3.08 -14.21 -20.95
CA ALA A 48 3.89 -15.07 -20.09
C ALA A 48 4.73 -16.03 -20.94
N VAL A 49 5.99 -16.24 -20.56
CA VAL A 49 6.89 -17.20 -21.20
C VAL A 49 7.45 -18.16 -20.16
N PHE A 50 7.49 -19.44 -20.52
CA PHE A 50 8.13 -20.48 -19.71
C PHE A 50 9.63 -20.46 -19.94
N THR A 51 10.38 -20.69 -18.87
CA THR A 51 11.83 -20.84 -18.90
C THR A 51 12.24 -21.93 -17.90
N ASN A 52 13.47 -22.42 -17.97
CA ASN A 52 14.00 -23.40 -17.01
C ASN A 52 14.45 -22.75 -15.68
N THR A 53 13.72 -21.75 -15.17
CA THR A 53 13.98 -21.10 -13.87
C THR A 53 12.91 -21.41 -12.84
N VAL A 54 13.17 -21.08 -11.58
CA VAL A 54 12.17 -21.16 -10.50
C VAL A 54 10.92 -20.36 -10.89
N PRO A 55 9.70 -20.88 -10.64
CA PRO A 55 8.47 -20.15 -10.91
C PRO A 55 8.38 -18.80 -10.19
N THR A 56 8.05 -17.76 -10.93
CA THR A 56 7.82 -16.42 -10.39
C THR A 56 6.50 -16.37 -9.62
N GLN A 57 6.49 -15.68 -8.48
CA GLN A 57 5.30 -15.41 -7.67
C GLN A 57 5.28 -13.95 -7.23
N ALA A 58 4.12 -13.48 -6.77
CA ALA A 58 3.94 -12.18 -6.16
C ALA A 58 4.92 -11.96 -5.00
N TYR A 59 5.86 -11.04 -5.20
CA TYR A 59 6.41 -10.21 -4.14
C TYR A 59 5.51 -8.99 -3.96
N ARG A 60 5.64 -8.26 -2.85
CA ARG A 60 4.82 -7.10 -2.48
C ARG A 60 4.56 -6.21 -3.71
N SER A 61 3.32 -5.78 -3.91
CA SER A 61 2.91 -4.99 -5.06
C SER A 61 2.89 -5.71 -6.44
N SER A 62 3.27 -6.99 -6.58
CA SER A 62 2.92 -7.91 -7.69
C SER A 62 2.59 -7.27 -9.06
N GLY A 63 3.60 -6.92 -9.86
CA GLY A 63 3.43 -6.42 -11.23
C GLY A 63 3.31 -4.89 -11.36
N ARG A 64 2.98 -4.21 -10.26
CA ARG A 64 2.85 -2.76 -10.20
C ARG A 64 4.20 -2.04 -10.13
N PRO A 65 5.22 -2.53 -9.37
CA PRO A 65 6.56 -1.95 -9.43
C PRO A 65 7.11 -1.89 -10.86
N GLU A 66 6.88 -2.93 -11.67
CA GLU A 66 7.40 -3.03 -13.03
C GLU A 66 6.76 -2.02 -13.98
N VAL A 67 5.43 -1.85 -13.92
CA VAL A 67 4.74 -0.91 -14.81
C VAL A 67 4.89 0.54 -14.35
N ILE A 68 4.94 0.79 -13.04
CA ILE A 68 5.20 2.12 -12.49
C ILE A 68 6.64 2.52 -12.79
N PHE A 69 7.61 1.61 -12.64
CA PHE A 69 8.97 1.82 -13.12
C PHE A 69 8.99 2.22 -14.59
N ALA A 70 8.33 1.45 -15.46
CA ALA A 70 8.34 1.73 -16.88
C ALA A 70 7.77 3.12 -17.21
N ILE A 71 6.61 3.50 -16.65
CA ILE A 71 6.00 4.79 -16.98
C ILE A 71 6.76 5.97 -16.35
N GLU A 72 7.29 5.84 -15.14
CA GLU A 72 8.10 6.90 -14.52
C GLU A 72 9.44 7.11 -15.26
N ARG A 73 10.05 6.04 -15.77
CA ARG A 73 11.22 6.15 -16.68
C ARG A 73 10.85 6.83 -17.99
N LEU A 74 9.69 6.49 -18.58
CA LEU A 74 9.20 7.14 -19.80
C LEU A 74 8.94 8.64 -19.59
N MET A 75 8.43 9.04 -18.41
CA MET A 75 8.24 10.45 -18.08
C MET A 75 9.56 11.21 -18.00
N GLU A 76 10.61 10.64 -17.41
CA GLU A 76 11.95 11.25 -17.43
C GLU A 76 12.52 11.38 -18.84
N LEU A 77 12.43 10.32 -19.65
CA LEU A 77 12.94 10.33 -21.03
C LEU A 77 12.17 11.33 -21.90
N ALA A 78 10.85 11.40 -21.74
CA ALA A 78 10.03 12.37 -22.44
C ALA A 78 10.35 13.81 -22.01
N ALA A 79 10.58 14.06 -20.72
CA ALA A 79 10.99 15.36 -20.21
C ALA A 79 12.33 15.81 -20.82
N LEU A 80 13.33 14.90 -20.85
CA LEU A 80 14.62 15.15 -21.48
C LEU A 80 14.47 15.47 -22.98
N GLN A 81 13.73 14.64 -23.73
CA GLN A 81 13.54 14.84 -25.17
C GLN A 81 12.76 16.12 -25.49
N LEU A 82 11.83 16.50 -24.61
CA LEU A 82 11.02 17.70 -24.76
C LEU A 82 11.67 18.94 -24.16
N ASP A 83 12.85 18.86 -23.55
CA ASP A 83 13.47 19.98 -22.81
C ASP A 83 12.46 20.63 -21.85
N MET A 84 11.84 19.79 -21.02
CA MET A 84 10.84 20.18 -20.02
C MET A 84 11.28 19.72 -18.64
N ASP A 85 10.92 20.47 -17.61
CA ASP A 85 11.07 20.01 -16.24
C ASP A 85 10.26 18.71 -16.02
N PRO A 86 10.86 17.66 -15.45
CA PRO A 86 10.21 16.35 -15.29
C PRO A 86 9.04 16.36 -14.31
N ILE A 87 9.00 17.28 -13.34
CA ILE A 87 7.85 17.45 -12.44
C ILE A 87 6.73 18.20 -13.15
N GLU A 88 7.05 19.26 -13.89
CA GLU A 88 6.05 20.01 -14.65
C GLU A 88 5.40 19.16 -15.75
N LEU A 89 6.18 18.29 -16.41
CA LEU A 89 5.64 17.33 -17.36
C LEU A 89 4.64 16.37 -16.69
N ARG A 90 4.93 15.90 -15.47
CA ARG A 90 4.01 15.05 -14.70
C ARG A 90 2.76 15.82 -14.30
N ARG A 91 2.89 17.00 -13.70
CA ARG A 91 1.76 17.88 -13.32
C ARG A 91 0.82 18.14 -14.49
N LEU A 92 1.35 18.41 -15.67
CA LEU A 92 0.54 18.61 -16.89
C LEU A 92 -0.35 17.40 -17.22
N ASN A 93 0.08 16.19 -16.86
CA ASN A 93 -0.55 14.94 -17.25
C ASN A 93 -1.21 14.18 -16.11
N LEU A 94 -1.10 14.60 -14.85
CA LEU A 94 -1.82 13.97 -13.74
C LEU A 94 -3.33 14.06 -13.95
N VAL A 95 -4.07 13.05 -13.48
CA VAL A 95 -5.53 13.17 -13.32
C VAL A 95 -5.83 14.22 -12.24
N GLU A 96 -6.72 15.17 -12.53
CA GLU A 96 -7.14 16.19 -11.56
C GLU A 96 -8.12 15.63 -10.52
N ALA A 97 -8.23 16.35 -9.40
CA ALA A 97 -9.17 16.04 -8.32
C ALA A 97 -10.64 16.06 -8.77
N ASP A 98 -11.02 16.98 -9.66
CA ASP A 98 -12.38 17.14 -10.17
C ASP A 98 -12.74 16.12 -11.27
N GLU A 99 -11.77 15.32 -11.72
CA GLU A 99 -11.96 14.18 -12.62
C GLU A 99 -12.25 12.87 -11.86
N MET A 100 -12.18 12.87 -10.53
CA MET A 100 -12.41 11.67 -9.70
C MET A 100 -13.91 11.44 -9.43
N PRO A 101 -14.42 10.19 -9.52
CA PRO A 101 -13.68 8.98 -9.87
C PRO A 101 -13.30 8.93 -11.36
N TYR A 102 -12.05 8.53 -11.64
CA TYR A 102 -11.47 8.52 -12.98
C TYR A 102 -11.34 7.10 -13.52
N THR A 103 -11.93 6.82 -14.67
CA THR A 103 -11.77 5.53 -15.36
C THR A 103 -10.60 5.57 -16.34
N ASN A 104 -9.57 4.77 -16.09
CA ASN A 104 -8.44 4.64 -17.00
C ASN A 104 -8.80 3.85 -18.28
N PRO A 105 -7.96 3.86 -19.34
CA PRO A 105 -8.24 3.15 -20.60
C PRO A 105 -8.42 1.62 -20.49
N PHE A 106 -8.07 1.02 -19.35
CA PHE A 106 -8.22 -0.41 -19.09
C PHE A 106 -9.44 -0.72 -18.19
N GLY A 107 -10.27 0.28 -17.89
CA GLY A 107 -11.51 0.13 -17.13
C GLY A 107 -11.33 0.16 -15.60
N MET A 108 -10.15 0.50 -15.09
CA MET A 108 -9.96 0.70 -13.65
C MET A 108 -10.50 2.07 -13.25
N ASN A 109 -11.40 2.10 -12.28
CA ASN A 109 -12.09 3.31 -11.83
C ASN A 109 -11.47 3.84 -10.54
N TYR A 110 -10.47 4.69 -10.66
CA TYR A 110 -9.75 5.31 -9.54
C TYR A 110 -10.74 6.09 -8.67
N ASP A 111 -10.78 5.80 -7.37
CA ASP A 111 -11.89 6.16 -6.49
C ASP A 111 -11.76 7.57 -5.91
N SER A 112 -10.56 7.95 -5.47
CA SER A 112 -10.23 9.32 -5.04
C SER A 112 -8.72 9.54 -5.00
N GLY A 113 -8.27 10.79 -5.10
CA GLY A 113 -6.86 11.16 -4.92
C GLY A 113 -6.57 12.63 -5.22
N LEU A 114 -5.57 13.20 -4.54
CA LEU A 114 -5.05 14.55 -4.76
C LEU A 114 -3.57 14.46 -5.17
N TYR A 115 -3.33 14.11 -6.43
CA TYR A 115 -1.99 13.74 -6.91
C TYR A 115 -0.99 14.90 -6.92
N HIS A 116 -1.45 16.14 -7.17
CA HIS A 116 -0.59 17.32 -7.12
C HIS A 116 -0.12 17.61 -5.68
N ASP A 117 -0.99 17.44 -4.69
CA ASP A 117 -0.68 17.64 -3.27
C ASP A 117 0.37 16.63 -2.78
N ASN A 118 0.35 15.40 -3.30
CA ASN A 118 1.41 14.41 -3.05
C ASN A 118 2.77 14.92 -3.53
N ILE A 119 2.84 15.51 -4.74
CA ILE A 119 4.08 16.09 -5.29
C ILE A 119 4.56 17.24 -4.42
N GLU A 120 3.68 18.19 -4.10
CA GLU A 120 4.04 19.37 -3.30
C GLU A 120 4.55 18.95 -1.92
N THR A 121 3.84 18.04 -1.25
CA THR A 121 4.23 17.52 0.06
C THR A 121 5.59 16.81 -0.02
N ALA A 122 5.81 15.97 -1.05
CA ALA A 122 7.08 15.27 -1.22
C ALA A 122 8.24 16.23 -1.50
N GLN A 123 8.04 17.26 -2.34
CA GLN A 123 9.06 18.29 -2.61
C GLN A 123 9.44 19.06 -1.33
N ASN A 124 8.46 19.38 -0.49
CA ASN A 124 8.70 20.03 0.80
C ASN A 124 9.50 19.13 1.75
N LEU A 125 9.14 17.85 1.88
CA LEU A 125 9.88 16.89 2.72
C LEU A 125 11.32 16.67 2.23
N ALA A 126 11.51 16.59 0.90
CA ALA A 126 12.81 16.39 0.26
C ALA A 126 13.72 17.63 0.31
N ASP A 127 13.21 18.79 0.75
CA ASP A 127 13.92 20.07 0.67
C ASP A 127 14.37 20.35 -0.78
N TRP A 128 13.39 20.39 -1.68
CA TRP A 128 13.59 20.53 -3.12
C TRP A 128 14.34 21.83 -3.49
N ASN A 129 14.03 22.93 -2.83
CA ASN A 129 14.68 24.22 -3.12
C ASN A 129 16.16 24.25 -2.71
N GLY A 130 16.60 23.35 -1.82
CA GLY A 130 17.99 23.24 -1.38
C GLY A 130 18.88 22.36 -2.27
N ILE A 131 18.35 21.70 -3.31
CA ILE A 131 19.08 20.70 -4.11
C ILE A 131 20.34 21.28 -4.76
N GLU A 132 20.25 22.47 -5.36
CA GLU A 132 21.38 23.05 -6.11
C GLU A 132 22.58 23.32 -5.20
N SER A 133 22.34 23.77 -3.96
CA SER A 133 23.40 23.92 -2.97
C SER A 133 24.07 22.59 -2.64
N ARG A 134 23.29 21.49 -2.56
CA ARG A 134 23.83 20.15 -2.28
C ARG A 134 24.56 19.55 -3.48
N ARG A 135 24.11 19.84 -4.72
CA ARG A 135 24.85 19.48 -5.94
C ARG A 135 26.24 20.12 -5.95
N GLN A 136 26.34 21.40 -5.60
CA GLN A 136 27.61 22.11 -5.52
C GLN A 136 28.52 21.53 -4.44
N GLU A 137 27.96 21.18 -3.27
CA GLU A 137 28.70 20.50 -2.20
C GLU A 137 29.25 19.14 -2.65
N ALA A 138 28.41 18.29 -3.26
CA ALA A 138 28.83 16.98 -3.78
C ALA A 138 29.92 17.12 -4.85
N SER A 139 29.75 18.06 -5.79
CA SER A 139 30.72 18.36 -6.84
C SER A 139 32.08 18.80 -6.26
N SER A 140 32.08 19.58 -5.17
CA SER A 140 33.33 19.97 -4.48
C SER A 140 34.09 18.78 -3.88
N ARG A 141 33.42 17.64 -3.64
CA ARG A 141 33.99 16.37 -3.20
C ARG A 141 34.29 15.41 -4.36
N GLY A 142 34.12 15.83 -5.61
CA GLY A 142 34.30 15.00 -6.80
C GLY A 142 33.16 14.01 -7.04
N LYS A 143 31.99 14.24 -6.44
CA LYS A 143 30.84 13.33 -6.47
C LYS A 143 29.70 13.92 -7.28
N LEU A 144 28.82 13.07 -7.79
CA LEU A 144 27.67 13.44 -8.58
C LEU A 144 26.40 13.28 -7.76
N LEU A 145 25.69 14.37 -7.51
CA LEU A 145 24.39 14.30 -6.84
C LEU A 145 23.26 14.22 -7.87
N GLY A 146 22.38 13.26 -7.68
CA GLY A 146 21.17 13.10 -8.48
C GLY A 146 19.93 13.05 -7.62
N ILE A 147 18.82 13.49 -8.20
CA ILE A 147 17.51 13.42 -7.57
C ILE A 147 16.53 12.72 -8.49
N GLY A 148 15.76 11.82 -7.90
CA GLY A 148 14.79 11.02 -8.63
C GLY A 148 13.45 11.05 -7.95
N PHE A 149 12.43 10.93 -8.77
CA PHE A 149 11.04 11.10 -8.41
C PHE A 149 10.23 9.96 -9.01
N ALA A 150 9.23 9.46 -8.28
CA ALA A 150 8.25 8.52 -8.79
C ALA A 150 6.87 8.75 -8.19
N ASN A 151 5.89 8.96 -9.06
CA ASN A 151 4.48 8.82 -8.72
C ASN A 151 4.06 7.34 -8.75
N TYR A 152 3.07 6.98 -7.96
CA TYR A 152 2.45 5.67 -8.08
C TYR A 152 0.93 5.73 -7.83
N VAL A 153 0.24 4.76 -8.42
CA VAL A 153 -1.12 4.36 -8.04
C VAL A 153 -1.13 2.85 -7.87
N GLU A 154 -1.87 2.41 -6.86
CA GLU A 154 -2.02 1.03 -6.47
C GLU A 154 -3.44 0.52 -6.71
N SER A 155 -3.63 -0.79 -6.62
CA SER A 155 -4.98 -1.37 -6.57
C SER A 155 -5.07 -2.43 -5.48
N SER A 156 -5.93 -2.16 -4.51
CA SER A 156 -6.21 -3.11 -3.43
C SER A 156 -7.36 -4.04 -3.83
N ILE A 157 -7.03 -5.04 -4.65
CA ILE A 157 -7.96 -6.11 -5.08
C ILE A 157 -7.44 -7.45 -4.59
N GLY A 158 -8.26 -8.19 -3.86
CA GLY A 158 -7.96 -9.54 -3.40
C GLY A 158 -9.21 -10.40 -3.33
N THR A 159 -9.13 -11.52 -2.61
CA THR A 159 -10.27 -12.43 -2.41
C THR A 159 -11.45 -11.63 -1.86
N PRO A 160 -12.64 -11.68 -2.49
CA PRO A 160 -13.69 -10.69 -2.23
C PRO A 160 -14.49 -10.98 -0.96
N LEU A 161 -14.51 -12.22 -0.48
CA LEU A 161 -15.23 -12.59 0.73
C LEU A 161 -14.40 -12.33 1.99
N GLU A 162 -15.03 -11.73 2.98
CA GLU A 162 -14.51 -11.63 4.35
C GLU A 162 -15.64 -11.84 5.36
N GLN A 163 -15.29 -12.37 6.54
CA GLN A 163 -16.22 -12.58 7.65
C GLN A 163 -15.60 -12.09 8.96
N THR A 164 -16.46 -11.58 9.84
CA THR A 164 -16.12 -11.39 11.24
C THR A 164 -17.20 -12.00 12.14
N GLU A 165 -16.79 -12.46 13.31
CA GLU A 165 -17.68 -12.80 14.42
C GLU A 165 -17.28 -11.94 15.62
N ILE A 166 -18.24 -11.24 16.22
CA ILE A 166 -18.03 -10.43 17.41
C ILE A 166 -18.88 -11.01 18.54
N THR A 167 -18.24 -11.36 19.65
CA THR A 167 -18.90 -11.91 20.84
C THR A 167 -18.44 -11.17 22.10
N VAL A 168 -19.40 -10.58 22.83
CA VAL A 168 -19.14 -9.96 24.14
C VAL A 168 -19.15 -11.02 25.22
N ARG A 169 -18.07 -11.12 25.99
CA ARG A 169 -17.94 -12.01 27.15
C ARG A 169 -18.27 -11.25 28.43
N TYR A 170 -19.06 -11.88 29.31
CA TYR A 170 -19.46 -11.26 30.58
C TYR A 170 -18.28 -10.89 31.49
N PHE A 171 -17.11 -11.51 31.31
CA PHE A 171 -15.92 -11.26 32.12
C PHE A 171 -15.05 -10.07 31.64
N GLY A 172 -15.58 -9.21 30.78
CA GLY A 172 -14.93 -7.93 30.43
C GLY A 172 -14.08 -7.95 29.17
N GLN A 173 -14.37 -8.84 28.22
CA GLN A 173 -13.64 -8.98 26.95
C GLN A 173 -14.62 -9.11 25.78
N VAL A 174 -14.24 -8.62 24.61
CA VAL A 174 -14.94 -8.81 23.34
C VAL A 174 -14.02 -9.57 22.39
N ASP A 175 -14.46 -10.75 21.98
CA ASP A 175 -13.75 -11.55 20.99
C ASP A 175 -14.16 -11.10 19.59
N VAL A 176 -13.19 -10.85 18.72
CA VAL A 176 -13.39 -10.47 17.31
C VAL A 176 -12.61 -11.45 16.43
N VAL A 177 -13.31 -12.42 15.87
CA VAL A 177 -12.75 -13.42 14.95
C VAL A 177 -12.73 -12.85 13.54
N ILE A 178 -11.59 -12.92 12.85
CA ILE A 178 -11.44 -12.39 11.48
C ILE A 178 -10.68 -13.35 10.57
N GLY A 179 -11.07 -13.38 9.30
CA GLY A 179 -10.53 -14.26 8.27
C GLY A 179 -9.21 -13.83 7.61
N THR A 180 -8.60 -12.74 8.09
CA THR A 180 -7.27 -12.30 7.62
C THR A 180 -6.16 -12.94 8.45
N GLN A 181 -4.93 -12.97 7.95
CA GLN A 181 -3.79 -13.60 8.64
C GLN A 181 -2.59 -12.65 8.71
N PRO A 182 -2.26 -12.10 9.89
CA PRO A 182 -1.10 -11.24 10.04
C PRO A 182 0.23 -11.99 9.87
N SER A 183 1.19 -11.27 9.31
CA SER A 183 2.61 -11.63 9.18
C SER A 183 3.50 -10.41 9.49
N GLY A 184 3.08 -9.55 10.41
CA GLY A 184 3.83 -8.37 10.88
C GLY A 184 3.22 -7.00 10.61
N GLN A 185 2.04 -6.92 9.99
CA GLN A 185 1.38 -5.65 9.64
C GLN A 185 0.56 -5.02 10.78
N GLY A 186 0.49 -5.64 11.96
CA GLY A 186 -0.19 -5.08 13.14
C GLY A 186 -1.73 -5.13 13.06
N HIS A 187 -2.28 -6.24 12.56
CA HIS A 187 -3.73 -6.46 12.50
C HIS A 187 -4.36 -6.52 13.90
N GLU A 188 -3.69 -7.18 14.81
CA GLU A 188 -4.08 -7.39 16.20
C GLU A 188 -4.30 -6.05 16.92
N THR A 189 -3.60 -5.00 16.50
CA THR A 189 -3.76 -3.63 17.02
C THR A 189 -4.77 -2.84 16.20
N SER A 190 -4.62 -2.76 14.88
CA SER A 190 -5.43 -1.86 14.04
C SER A 190 -6.90 -2.28 13.99
N PHE A 191 -7.19 -3.59 13.95
CA PHE A 191 -8.56 -4.07 14.02
C PHE A 191 -9.19 -3.89 15.39
N ALA A 192 -8.39 -4.04 16.46
CA ALA A 192 -8.85 -3.76 17.81
C ALA A 192 -9.23 -2.29 17.96
N GLN A 193 -8.47 -1.36 17.37
CA GLN A 193 -8.81 0.07 17.33
C GLN A 193 -10.15 0.32 16.64
N VAL A 194 -10.39 -0.28 15.47
CA VAL A 194 -11.67 -0.13 14.76
C VAL A 194 -12.84 -0.66 15.60
N ALA A 195 -12.72 -1.87 16.15
CA ALA A 195 -13.78 -2.46 16.97
C ALA A 195 -14.02 -1.65 18.26
N ALA A 196 -12.95 -1.21 18.92
CA ALA A 196 -13.02 -0.41 20.14
C ALA A 196 -13.73 0.93 19.92
N ASP A 197 -13.38 1.65 18.85
CA ASP A 197 -14.00 2.94 18.49
C ASP A 197 -15.51 2.79 18.29
N TRP A 198 -15.96 1.76 17.56
CA TRP A 198 -17.39 1.53 17.30
C TRP A 198 -18.16 1.06 18.53
N LEU A 199 -17.54 0.21 19.36
CA LEU A 199 -18.18 -0.34 20.55
C LEU A 199 -18.05 0.59 21.77
N GLY A 200 -17.42 1.76 21.65
CA GLY A 200 -17.19 2.67 22.77
C GLY A 200 -16.38 2.02 23.90
N LEU A 201 -15.42 1.17 23.53
CA LEU A 201 -14.55 0.44 24.45
C LEU A 201 -13.10 0.89 24.29
N THR A 202 -12.24 0.46 25.20
CA THR A 202 -10.78 0.57 25.05
C THR A 202 -10.23 -0.68 24.37
N THR A 203 -9.10 -0.53 23.67
CA THR A 203 -8.51 -1.65 22.89
C THR A 203 -8.08 -2.84 23.75
N ASP A 204 -7.79 -2.67 25.04
CA ASP A 204 -7.50 -3.78 25.97
C ASP A 204 -8.71 -4.68 26.24
N LYS A 205 -9.92 -4.24 25.86
CA LYS A 205 -11.14 -5.06 25.90
C LYS A 205 -11.36 -5.87 24.64
N ILE A 206 -10.62 -5.62 23.56
CA ILE A 206 -10.83 -6.28 22.28
C ILE A 206 -9.75 -7.33 22.06
N GLN A 207 -10.17 -8.58 21.92
CA GLN A 207 -9.29 -9.70 21.55
C GLN A 207 -9.51 -10.06 20.09
N ILE A 208 -8.51 -9.81 19.25
CA ILE A 208 -8.51 -10.26 17.86
C ILE A 208 -8.13 -11.75 17.81
N ILE A 209 -8.92 -12.56 17.09
CA ILE A 209 -8.70 -13.99 16.91
C ILE A 209 -8.53 -14.29 15.41
N VAL A 210 -7.41 -14.92 15.06
CA VAL A 210 -6.97 -15.20 13.67
C VAL A 210 -6.32 -16.57 13.57
N GLY A 211 -6.23 -17.11 12.36
CA GLY A 211 -5.34 -18.23 12.00
C GLY A 211 -5.86 -19.64 12.25
N ASP A 212 -6.50 -19.92 13.39
CA ASP A 212 -7.00 -21.26 13.69
C ASP A 212 -8.30 -21.55 12.91
N THR A 213 -8.27 -22.45 11.94
CA THR A 213 -9.44 -22.78 11.09
C THR A 213 -10.51 -23.60 11.82
N ASP A 214 -10.23 -24.09 13.03
CA ASP A 214 -11.27 -24.63 13.91
C ASP A 214 -12.15 -23.51 14.48
N VAL A 215 -11.69 -22.25 14.47
CA VAL A 215 -12.44 -21.05 14.87
C VAL A 215 -12.77 -20.16 13.68
N VAL A 216 -11.77 -19.79 12.87
CA VAL A 216 -11.88 -18.94 11.69
C VAL A 216 -12.43 -19.75 10.51
N LYS A 217 -13.74 -19.69 10.29
CA LYS A 217 -14.43 -20.51 9.27
C LYS A 217 -14.40 -19.92 7.86
N VAL A 218 -14.39 -18.61 7.74
CA VAL A 218 -14.46 -17.89 6.45
C VAL A 218 -13.44 -16.76 6.45
N GLY A 219 -12.75 -16.60 5.33
CA GLY A 219 -11.74 -15.55 5.18
C GLY A 219 -11.02 -15.58 3.85
N GLY A 220 -10.52 -14.42 3.44
CA GLY A 220 -9.71 -14.29 2.23
C GLY A 220 -8.20 -14.35 2.47
N GLY A 221 -7.75 -14.41 3.74
CA GLY A 221 -6.35 -14.24 4.11
C GLY A 221 -5.84 -12.81 3.87
N SER A 222 -4.52 -12.63 3.96
CA SER A 222 -3.86 -11.32 3.84
C SER A 222 -2.96 -11.25 2.62
N HIS A 223 -3.35 -10.42 1.67
CA HIS A 223 -2.60 -10.15 0.44
C HIS A 223 -3.17 -8.92 -0.27
N SER A 224 -2.41 -8.34 -1.22
CA SER A 224 -2.93 -7.33 -2.15
C SER A 224 -3.59 -6.10 -1.47
N GLY A 225 -3.03 -5.66 -0.35
CA GLY A 225 -3.55 -4.52 0.41
C GLY A 225 -4.95 -4.68 1.01
N ARG A 226 -5.59 -5.86 0.89
CA ARG A 226 -7.04 -6.01 1.15
C ARG A 226 -7.43 -5.88 2.63
N SER A 227 -6.54 -6.27 3.55
CA SER A 227 -6.93 -6.66 4.91
C SER A 227 -7.70 -5.57 5.66
N MET A 228 -7.16 -4.35 5.73
CA MET A 228 -7.78 -3.27 6.52
C MET A 228 -9.16 -2.89 5.96
N ARG A 229 -9.27 -2.77 4.62
CA ARG A 229 -10.54 -2.47 3.95
C ARG A 229 -11.58 -3.55 4.21
N MET A 230 -11.21 -4.82 4.03
CA MET A 230 -12.14 -5.94 4.08
C MET A 230 -12.57 -6.22 5.52
N ALA A 231 -11.61 -6.55 6.39
CA ALA A 231 -11.90 -6.90 7.77
C ALA A 231 -12.43 -5.69 8.56
N GLY A 232 -11.89 -4.49 8.34
CA GLY A 232 -12.40 -3.27 8.96
C GLY A 232 -13.86 -3.01 8.60
N THR A 233 -14.26 -3.21 7.34
CA THR A 233 -15.65 -3.03 6.91
C THR A 233 -16.58 -4.02 7.59
N VAL A 234 -16.24 -5.33 7.61
CA VAL A 234 -17.12 -6.31 8.28
C VAL A 234 -17.15 -6.12 9.79
N ILE A 235 -16.06 -5.64 10.42
CA ILE A 235 -16.05 -5.26 11.85
C ILE A 235 -17.03 -4.12 12.11
N VAL A 236 -17.04 -3.07 11.29
CA VAL A 236 -18.01 -1.96 11.41
C VAL A 236 -19.43 -2.47 11.27
N MET A 237 -19.71 -3.25 10.22
CA MET A 237 -21.04 -3.82 9.99
C MET A 237 -21.51 -4.72 11.14
N ALA A 238 -20.61 -5.54 11.70
CA ALA A 238 -20.90 -6.38 12.85
C ALA A 238 -21.09 -5.57 14.13
N ALA A 239 -20.31 -4.51 14.34
CA ALA A 239 -20.48 -3.65 15.49
C ALA A 239 -21.83 -2.93 15.47
N ASP A 240 -22.26 -2.42 14.30
CA ASP A 240 -23.58 -1.80 14.13
C ASP A 240 -24.72 -2.79 14.46
N GLU A 241 -24.64 -4.02 13.94
CA GLU A 241 -25.62 -5.07 14.24
C GLU A 241 -25.61 -5.47 15.72
N LEU A 242 -24.41 -5.56 16.33
CA LEU A 242 -24.25 -5.87 17.75
C LEU A 242 -24.82 -4.77 18.64
N ILE A 243 -24.67 -3.49 18.27
CA ILE A 243 -25.27 -2.34 18.96
C ILE A 243 -26.79 -2.43 18.89
N GLU A 244 -27.38 -2.71 17.74
CA GLU A 244 -28.84 -2.86 17.63
C GLU A 244 -29.36 -4.09 18.41
N LYS A 245 -28.65 -5.22 18.36
CA LYS A 245 -28.96 -6.39 19.21
C LYS A 245 -28.85 -6.04 20.69
N GLY A 246 -27.82 -5.30 21.07
CA GLY A 246 -27.59 -4.81 22.42
C GLY A 246 -28.69 -3.86 22.90
N ARG A 247 -29.18 -2.96 22.05
CA ARG A 247 -30.31 -2.07 22.37
C ARG A 247 -31.58 -2.86 22.69
N LYS A 248 -31.91 -3.88 21.88
CA LYS A 248 -33.08 -4.74 22.12
C LYS A 248 -32.93 -5.53 23.42
N LEU A 249 -31.74 -6.10 23.65
CA LEU A 249 -31.44 -6.86 24.84
C LEU A 249 -31.48 -5.99 26.10
N ALA A 250 -30.94 -4.77 26.02
CA ALA A 250 -30.98 -3.79 27.10
C ALA A 250 -32.42 -3.35 27.42
N GLY A 251 -33.27 -3.17 26.39
CA GLY A 251 -34.70 -2.92 26.57
C GLY A 251 -35.39 -4.03 27.35
N HIS A 252 -35.14 -5.28 26.98
CA HIS A 252 -35.68 -6.45 27.69
C HIS A 252 -35.16 -6.55 29.13
N VAL A 253 -33.85 -6.40 29.34
CA VAL A 253 -33.20 -6.50 30.66
C VAL A 253 -33.60 -5.37 31.61
N MET A 254 -33.86 -4.17 31.10
CA MET A 254 -34.25 -3.00 31.89
C MET A 254 -35.76 -2.74 31.88
N GLU A 255 -36.56 -3.66 31.32
CA GLU A 255 -38.02 -3.57 31.22
C GLU A 255 -38.52 -2.25 30.59
N THR A 256 -37.86 -1.82 29.52
CA THR A 256 -38.16 -0.59 28.78
C THR A 256 -38.26 -0.83 27.28
N SER A 257 -38.83 0.13 26.56
CA SER A 257 -38.91 0.05 25.09
C SER A 257 -37.53 0.20 24.47
N THR A 258 -37.21 -0.61 23.45
CA THR A 258 -35.99 -0.47 22.64
C THR A 258 -35.83 0.94 22.04
N SER A 259 -36.93 1.64 21.76
CA SER A 259 -36.91 3.03 21.25
C SER A 259 -36.33 4.03 22.26
N ASP A 260 -36.39 3.67 23.54
CA ASP A 260 -35.96 4.52 24.65
C ASP A 260 -34.53 4.22 25.07
N ILE A 261 -33.91 3.16 24.53
CA ILE A 261 -32.49 2.90 24.69
C ILE A 261 -31.69 3.84 23.77
N VAL A 262 -30.54 4.33 24.20
CA VAL A 262 -29.54 5.04 23.39
C VAL A 262 -28.19 4.45 23.70
N PHE A 263 -27.47 4.05 22.66
CA PHE A 263 -26.10 3.58 22.80
C PHE A 263 -25.16 4.77 22.63
N SER A 264 -24.25 4.97 23.59
CA SER A 264 -23.20 5.99 23.53
C SER A 264 -22.08 5.60 24.50
N ASP A 265 -20.83 5.74 24.06
CA ASP A 265 -19.63 5.53 24.90
C ASP A 265 -19.63 4.20 25.67
N GLY A 266 -20.03 3.11 25.00
CA GLY A 266 -20.03 1.76 25.57
C GLY A 266 -21.19 1.47 26.53
N LEU A 267 -22.17 2.38 26.64
CA LEU A 267 -23.31 2.29 27.53
C LEU A 267 -24.64 2.29 26.76
N PHE A 268 -25.58 1.45 27.21
CA PHE A 268 -26.98 1.50 26.82
C PHE A 268 -27.78 2.28 27.85
N ASN A 269 -28.15 3.51 27.52
CA ASN A 269 -28.84 4.46 28.40
C ASN A 269 -30.34 4.51 28.12
N VAL A 270 -31.17 4.61 29.16
CA VAL A 270 -32.62 4.85 29.00
C VAL A 270 -32.90 6.36 28.95
N LYS A 271 -33.49 6.84 27.85
CA LYS A 271 -33.79 8.26 27.61
C LYS A 271 -34.55 8.89 28.78
N GLY A 272 -34.07 10.03 29.24
CA GLY A 272 -34.71 10.81 30.30
C GLY A 272 -34.52 10.27 31.71
N THR A 273 -33.60 9.32 31.91
CA THR A 273 -33.28 8.74 33.22
C THR A 273 -31.76 8.56 33.39
N ASP A 274 -31.32 8.23 34.60
CA ASP A 274 -29.92 7.86 34.90
C ASP A 274 -29.67 6.34 34.75
N LEU A 275 -30.67 5.56 34.32
CA LEU A 275 -30.56 4.12 34.14
C LEU A 275 -29.71 3.80 32.91
N HIS A 276 -28.67 3.01 33.12
CA HIS A 276 -27.79 2.52 32.08
C HIS A 276 -27.28 1.12 32.39
N ILE A 277 -26.78 0.45 31.36
CA ILE A 277 -26.09 -0.83 31.48
C ILE A 277 -24.95 -0.88 30.46
N ASN A 278 -23.77 -1.36 30.88
CA ASN A 278 -22.65 -1.54 29.96
C ASN A 278 -22.72 -2.90 29.24
N TRP A 279 -21.85 -3.10 28.24
CA TRP A 279 -21.77 -4.35 27.47
C TRP A 279 -21.66 -5.62 28.32
N PHE A 280 -20.81 -5.61 29.34
CA PHE A 280 -20.46 -6.81 30.11
C PHE A 280 -21.52 -7.15 31.16
N GLU A 281 -22.08 -6.13 31.81
CA GLU A 281 -23.26 -6.28 32.67
C GLU A 281 -24.47 -6.78 31.88
N LEU A 282 -24.65 -6.29 30.65
CA LEU A 282 -25.72 -6.72 29.77
C LEU A 282 -25.54 -8.19 29.38
N ALA A 283 -24.32 -8.61 29.03
CA ALA A 283 -23.98 -10.01 28.78
C ALA A 283 -24.32 -10.87 30.02
N GLU A 284 -23.83 -10.49 31.20
CA GLU A 284 -24.04 -11.24 32.44
C GLU A 284 -25.53 -11.38 32.82
N LYS A 285 -26.32 -10.31 32.68
CA LYS A 285 -27.75 -10.36 32.97
C LYS A 285 -28.53 -11.18 31.96
N SER A 286 -28.15 -11.09 30.68
CA SER A 286 -28.82 -11.83 29.61
C SER A 286 -28.73 -13.35 29.75
N GLU A 287 -27.64 -13.87 30.36
CA GLU A 287 -27.48 -15.30 30.64
C GLU A 287 -28.41 -15.81 31.76
N LYS A 288 -28.94 -14.91 32.59
CA LYS A 288 -29.74 -15.26 33.79
C LYS A 288 -31.25 -15.19 33.54
N ILE A 289 -31.68 -14.82 32.33
CA ILE A 289 -33.09 -14.62 31.99
C ILE A 289 -33.46 -15.39 30.73
N GLU A 290 -34.76 -15.65 30.56
CA GLU A 290 -35.27 -16.19 29.30
C GLU A 290 -35.30 -15.09 28.23
N LEU A 291 -34.62 -15.35 27.12
CA LEU A 291 -34.51 -14.43 26.00
C LEU A 291 -35.54 -14.76 24.93
N PRO A 292 -36.15 -13.73 24.29
CA PRO A 292 -36.92 -13.90 23.06
C PRO A 292 -36.12 -14.64 21.97
N GLU A 293 -36.82 -15.29 21.05
CA GLU A 293 -36.21 -16.09 19.97
C GLU A 293 -35.19 -15.29 19.15
N ASP A 294 -35.50 -14.02 18.84
CA ASP A 294 -34.62 -13.12 18.08
C ASP A 294 -33.39 -12.61 18.86
N LEU A 295 -33.35 -12.83 20.18
CA LEU A 295 -32.25 -12.46 21.06
C LEU A 295 -31.46 -13.67 21.59
N GLN A 296 -31.80 -14.88 21.15
CA GLN A 296 -31.03 -16.07 21.49
C GLN A 296 -29.55 -15.92 21.07
N GLY A 297 -28.66 -16.57 21.83
CA GLY A 297 -27.21 -16.44 21.67
C GLY A 297 -26.60 -15.16 22.26
N GLY A 298 -27.39 -14.32 22.94
CA GLY A 298 -26.88 -13.15 23.67
C GLY A 298 -26.18 -12.13 22.77
N LEU A 299 -25.11 -11.51 23.27
CA LEU A 299 -24.34 -10.51 22.55
C LEU A 299 -23.28 -11.15 21.63
N SER A 300 -23.76 -11.84 20.61
CA SER A 300 -22.94 -12.45 19.56
C SER A 300 -23.57 -12.22 18.18
N VAL A 301 -22.73 -11.85 17.20
CA VAL A 301 -23.10 -11.60 15.81
C VAL A 301 -22.02 -12.12 14.86
N THR A 302 -22.44 -12.61 13.69
CA THR A 302 -21.55 -13.01 12.60
C THR A 302 -21.97 -12.28 11.34
N ILE A 303 -21.05 -11.56 10.71
CA ILE A 303 -21.30 -10.83 9.46
C ILE A 303 -20.29 -11.26 8.40
N SER A 304 -20.79 -11.51 7.20
CA SER A 304 -19.98 -11.77 6.01
C SER A 304 -20.33 -10.76 4.92
N ASN A 305 -19.32 -10.33 4.17
CA ASN A 305 -19.54 -9.42 3.05
C ASN A 305 -18.62 -9.76 1.88
N GLU A 306 -19.16 -9.69 0.67
CA GLU A 306 -18.41 -9.86 -0.58
C GLU A 306 -18.16 -8.49 -1.21
N MET A 307 -16.89 -8.06 -1.24
CA MET A 307 -16.51 -6.71 -1.65
C MET A 307 -15.58 -6.73 -2.88
N ASN A 308 -16.18 -6.54 -4.06
CA ASN A 308 -15.48 -6.57 -5.34
C ASN A 308 -14.91 -5.21 -5.78
N THR A 309 -15.42 -4.09 -5.23
CA THR A 309 -14.97 -2.75 -5.60
C THR A 309 -13.55 -2.48 -5.09
N PRO A 310 -12.55 -2.16 -5.94
CA PRO A 310 -11.22 -1.75 -5.51
C PRO A 310 -11.19 -0.41 -4.79
N VAL A 311 -10.08 -0.16 -4.12
CA VAL A 311 -9.61 1.17 -3.69
C VAL A 311 -8.21 1.41 -4.25
N PHE A 312 -7.88 2.67 -4.52
CA PHE A 312 -6.66 3.05 -5.24
C PHE A 312 -5.77 3.96 -4.38
N PRO A 313 -4.98 3.37 -3.46
CA PRO A 313 -3.95 4.14 -2.77
C PRO A 313 -2.94 4.66 -3.78
N ASN A 314 -2.32 5.78 -3.46
CA ASN A 314 -1.44 6.47 -4.38
C ASN A 314 -0.42 7.27 -3.58
N GLY A 315 0.59 7.81 -4.26
CA GLY A 315 1.60 8.58 -3.57
C GLY A 315 2.73 9.05 -4.46
N CYS A 316 3.70 9.67 -3.82
CA CYS A 316 4.85 10.28 -4.45
C CYS A 316 6.10 10.05 -3.59
N HIS A 317 7.15 9.54 -4.22
CA HIS A 317 8.43 9.28 -3.58
C HIS A 317 9.54 10.07 -4.27
N ILE A 318 10.44 10.65 -3.46
CA ILE A 318 11.61 11.38 -3.91
C ILE A 318 12.82 10.83 -3.19
N CYS A 319 13.89 10.56 -3.93
CA CYS A 319 15.16 10.16 -3.34
C CYS A 319 16.33 10.95 -3.92
N GLU A 320 17.34 11.15 -3.10
CA GLU A 320 18.57 11.84 -3.43
C GLU A 320 19.73 10.86 -3.25
N VAL A 321 20.55 10.74 -4.29
CA VAL A 321 21.71 9.85 -4.31
C VAL A 321 22.97 10.61 -4.62
N GLU A 322 24.08 10.08 -4.15
CA GLU A 322 25.42 10.49 -4.55
C GLU A 322 26.11 9.34 -5.27
N VAL A 323 26.73 9.63 -6.42
CA VAL A 323 27.48 8.66 -7.22
C VAL A 323 28.96 9.05 -7.23
N ASP A 324 29.81 8.08 -6.96
CA ASP A 324 31.24 8.16 -7.23
C ASP A 324 31.50 7.81 -8.70
N PRO A 325 31.94 8.77 -9.55
CA PRO A 325 32.17 8.49 -10.96
C PRO A 325 33.35 7.56 -11.24
N GLU A 326 34.30 7.42 -10.32
CA GLU A 326 35.49 6.58 -10.50
C GLU A 326 35.18 5.10 -10.22
N THR A 327 34.30 4.83 -9.26
CA THR A 327 33.99 3.46 -8.79
C THR A 327 32.58 2.97 -9.14
N GLY A 328 31.70 3.89 -9.55
CA GLY A 328 30.27 3.64 -9.72
C GLY A 328 29.49 3.44 -8.41
N ALA A 329 30.14 3.58 -7.25
CA ALA A 329 29.46 3.42 -5.96
C ALA A 329 28.35 4.47 -5.80
N VAL A 330 27.18 4.01 -5.33
CA VAL A 330 26.01 4.87 -5.11
C VAL A 330 25.65 4.86 -3.63
N GLU A 331 25.52 6.05 -3.04
CA GLU A 331 25.04 6.26 -1.67
C GLU A 331 23.66 6.91 -1.70
N LEU A 332 22.71 6.37 -0.93
CA LEU A 332 21.39 6.96 -0.75
C LEU A 332 21.42 7.97 0.40
N LEU A 333 21.34 9.26 0.09
CA LEU A 333 21.49 10.33 1.08
C LEU A 333 20.17 10.71 1.76
N ARG A 334 19.09 10.78 0.99
CA ARG A 334 17.77 11.22 1.48
C ARG A 334 16.67 10.46 0.78
N TYR A 335 15.59 10.23 1.52
CA TYR A 335 14.38 9.63 0.99
C TYR A 335 13.15 10.28 1.63
N ALA A 336 12.24 10.77 0.80
CA ALA A 336 10.94 11.29 1.18
C ALA A 336 9.83 10.44 0.54
N ALA A 337 8.83 10.05 1.33
CA ALA A 337 7.67 9.29 0.86
C ALA A 337 6.38 9.96 1.33
N VAL A 338 5.43 10.11 0.42
CA VAL A 338 4.07 10.55 0.73
C VAL A 338 3.10 9.47 0.24
N ASP A 339 2.28 8.97 1.15
CA ASP A 339 1.28 7.94 0.88
C ASP A 339 -0.13 8.48 1.16
N ASP A 340 -1.04 8.36 0.17
CA ASP A 340 -2.48 8.48 0.35
C ASP A 340 -3.08 7.08 0.54
N VAL A 341 -3.37 6.78 1.81
CA VAL A 341 -4.00 5.54 2.25
C VAL A 341 -5.47 5.74 2.61
N GLY A 342 -6.10 6.82 2.13
CA GLY A 342 -7.36 7.30 2.67
C GLY A 342 -7.19 7.65 4.15
N ARG A 343 -8.17 7.29 4.98
CA ARG A 343 -8.07 7.44 6.43
C ARG A 343 -7.01 6.49 7.00
N ALA A 344 -6.05 7.00 7.77
CA ALA A 344 -5.09 6.15 8.48
C ALA A 344 -5.65 5.71 9.85
N ILE A 345 -5.96 4.42 10.00
CA ILE A 345 -6.40 3.86 11.30
C ILE A 345 -5.31 3.99 12.36
N ASN A 346 -4.08 3.65 11.97
CA ASN A 346 -2.91 3.76 12.84
C ASN A 346 -1.74 4.33 12.04
N PRO A 347 -1.52 5.66 12.08
CA PRO A 347 -0.46 6.32 11.32
C PRO A 347 0.95 5.76 11.60
N MET A 348 1.22 5.35 12.84
CA MET A 348 2.52 4.75 13.20
C MET A 348 2.74 3.41 12.47
N ILE A 349 1.73 2.55 12.42
CA ILE A 349 1.81 1.28 11.66
C ILE A 349 1.94 1.56 10.16
N VAL A 350 1.17 2.51 9.61
CA VAL A 350 1.27 2.87 8.19
C VAL A 350 2.68 3.35 7.85
N HIS A 351 3.25 4.27 8.63
CA HIS A 351 4.63 4.72 8.45
C HIS A 351 5.65 3.57 8.55
N GLY A 352 5.49 2.65 9.51
CA GLY A 352 6.33 1.45 9.61
C GLY A 352 6.23 0.54 8.38
N GLN A 353 5.02 0.39 7.82
CA GLN A 353 4.83 -0.33 6.57
C GLN A 353 5.51 0.37 5.38
N THR A 354 5.41 1.70 5.29
CA THR A 354 6.11 2.53 4.29
C THR A 354 7.63 2.32 4.37
N HIS A 355 8.21 2.34 5.58
CA HIS A 355 9.65 2.11 5.77
C HIS A 355 10.08 0.75 5.22
N GLY A 356 9.37 -0.32 5.61
CA GLY A 356 9.67 -1.66 5.10
C GLY A 356 9.50 -1.75 3.58
N ALA A 357 8.46 -1.13 3.02
CA ALA A 357 8.20 -1.15 1.57
C ALA A 357 9.28 -0.41 0.78
N VAL A 358 9.74 0.73 1.29
CA VAL A 358 10.83 1.51 0.69
C VAL A 358 12.12 0.70 0.67
N VAL A 359 12.53 0.09 1.79
CA VAL A 359 13.74 -0.76 1.85
C VAL A 359 13.64 -1.92 0.86
N GLN A 360 12.48 -2.56 0.74
CA GLN A 360 12.27 -3.64 -0.22
C GLN A 360 12.38 -3.19 -1.68
N GLY A 361 11.79 -2.05 -2.03
CA GLY A 361 11.90 -1.49 -3.38
C GLY A 361 13.31 -0.99 -3.71
N LEU A 362 14.00 -0.39 -2.74
CA LEU A 362 15.42 -0.02 -2.86
C LEU A 362 16.31 -1.26 -3.01
N GLY A 363 16.03 -2.34 -2.27
CA GLY A 363 16.74 -3.61 -2.39
C GLY A 363 16.73 -4.12 -3.83
N GLN A 364 15.54 -4.20 -4.45
CA GLN A 364 15.39 -4.53 -5.87
C GLN A 364 16.19 -3.59 -6.79
N ALA A 365 16.22 -2.30 -6.49
CA ALA A 365 16.89 -1.31 -7.32
C ALA A 365 18.42 -1.35 -7.19
N MET A 366 18.93 -1.68 -6.01
CA MET A 366 20.33 -1.49 -5.65
C MET A 366 21.14 -2.80 -5.68
N VAL A 367 20.60 -3.90 -5.14
CA VAL A 367 21.43 -5.07 -4.78
C VAL A 367 20.76 -6.44 -4.98
N GLU A 368 19.44 -6.54 -4.91
CA GLU A 368 18.72 -7.82 -4.95
C GLU A 368 18.68 -8.37 -6.38
N ALA A 369 19.18 -9.59 -6.57
CA ALA A 369 19.13 -10.28 -7.86
C ALA A 369 19.03 -11.80 -7.69
N CYS A 370 17.94 -12.37 -8.21
CA CYS A 370 17.78 -13.82 -8.36
C CYS A 370 18.46 -14.29 -9.66
N MET A 371 19.76 -14.48 -9.62
CA MET A 371 20.56 -14.78 -10.81
C MET A 371 20.56 -16.28 -11.13
N ASN A 372 20.35 -16.60 -12.41
CA ASN A 372 20.60 -17.93 -12.96
C ASN A 372 21.65 -17.81 -14.06
N ASP A 373 22.51 -18.81 -14.16
CA ASP A 373 23.45 -18.95 -15.26
C ASP A 373 22.67 -19.14 -16.58
N PRO A 374 22.92 -18.32 -17.61
CA PRO A 374 22.12 -18.32 -18.83
C PRO A 374 22.35 -19.56 -19.71
N GLU A 375 23.49 -20.24 -19.59
CA GLU A 375 23.81 -21.41 -20.41
C GLU A 375 23.31 -22.71 -19.77
N THR A 376 23.44 -22.83 -18.46
CA THR A 376 23.16 -24.06 -17.70
C THR A 376 21.83 -24.02 -16.95
N GLY A 377 21.28 -22.82 -16.69
CA GLY A 377 20.11 -22.62 -15.85
C GLY A 377 20.37 -22.77 -14.34
N GLN A 378 21.63 -22.92 -13.92
CA GLN A 378 22.01 -23.07 -12.52
C GLN A 378 21.72 -21.77 -11.74
N THR A 379 21.02 -21.86 -10.60
CA THR A 379 20.85 -20.71 -9.70
C THR A 379 22.19 -20.33 -9.06
N LEU A 380 22.55 -19.05 -9.18
CA LEU A 380 23.79 -18.46 -8.68
C LEU A 380 23.58 -17.69 -7.36
N SER A 381 22.35 -17.28 -7.06
CA SER A 381 21.99 -16.54 -5.84
C SER A 381 21.39 -17.47 -4.78
N GLY A 382 22.16 -18.45 -4.29
CA GLY A 382 21.67 -19.53 -3.44
C GLY A 382 21.66 -19.23 -1.93
N SER A 383 22.29 -18.13 -1.51
CA SER A 383 22.45 -17.78 -0.10
C SER A 383 22.49 -16.27 0.11
N LEU A 384 22.47 -15.81 1.37
CA LEU A 384 22.67 -14.38 1.71
C LEU A 384 24.11 -13.88 1.48
N MET A 385 25.04 -14.76 1.10
CA MET A 385 26.36 -14.33 0.62
C MET A 385 26.28 -13.83 -0.83
N ASP A 386 25.28 -14.30 -1.60
CA ASP A 386 25.11 -14.05 -3.03
C ASP A 386 23.92 -13.12 -3.31
N TYR A 387 22.86 -13.23 -2.51
CA TYR A 387 21.68 -12.37 -2.57
C TYR A 387 21.86 -11.16 -1.65
N GLY A 388 22.09 -9.99 -2.25
CA GLY A 388 22.25 -8.74 -1.52
C GLY A 388 20.99 -8.37 -0.74
N LEU A 389 21.15 -7.97 0.51
CA LEU A 389 20.09 -7.37 1.33
C LEU A 389 20.61 -6.06 1.90
N LEU A 390 19.78 -5.02 1.86
CA LEU A 390 20.11 -3.74 2.48
C LEU A 390 20.17 -3.88 4.01
N ARG A 391 21.20 -3.26 4.57
CA ARG A 391 21.47 -3.12 6.00
C ARG A 391 21.04 -1.72 6.46
N ALA A 392 21.04 -1.54 7.78
CA ALA A 392 20.70 -0.24 8.38
C ALA A 392 21.65 0.90 7.95
N GLU A 393 22.89 0.58 7.58
CA GLU A 393 23.87 1.57 7.09
C GLU A 393 23.68 1.96 5.61
N ASP A 394 22.97 1.14 4.84
CA ASP A 394 22.78 1.35 3.40
C ASP A 394 21.63 2.34 3.10
N VAL A 395 20.85 2.72 4.11
CA VAL A 395 19.67 3.58 3.96
C VAL A 395 19.65 4.70 5.00
N PRO A 396 19.17 5.91 4.64
CA PRO A 396 19.02 7.01 5.57
C PRO A 396 17.76 6.84 6.42
N LEU A 397 17.58 7.72 7.41
CA LEU A 397 16.25 7.92 7.99
C LEU A 397 15.31 8.49 6.93
N PHE A 398 14.14 7.87 6.80
CA PHE A 398 13.12 8.30 5.85
C PHE A 398 12.28 9.43 6.43
N LYS A 399 11.92 10.39 5.58
CA LYS A 399 10.86 11.36 5.88
C LYS A 399 9.57 10.86 5.25
N VAL A 400 8.58 10.55 6.08
CA VAL A 400 7.29 10.03 5.62
C VAL A 400 6.16 10.96 6.04
N ALA A 401 5.15 11.09 5.18
CA ALA A 401 3.90 11.79 5.48
C ALA A 401 2.71 11.08 4.84
N LEU A 402 1.53 11.37 5.37
CA LEU A 402 0.26 10.91 4.84
C LEU A 402 -0.48 12.06 4.17
N ASN A 403 -1.07 11.79 3.01
CA ASN A 403 -2.06 12.66 2.39
C ASN A 403 -3.43 11.95 2.41
N GLU A 404 -4.17 12.12 3.49
CA GLU A 404 -5.39 11.33 3.74
C GLU A 404 -6.57 11.83 2.89
N VAL A 405 -6.79 11.21 1.72
CA VAL A 405 -7.95 11.47 0.86
C VAL A 405 -8.92 10.29 0.95
N PRO A 406 -10.01 10.37 1.74
CA PRO A 406 -10.85 9.20 2.02
C PRO A 406 -11.40 8.53 0.75
N SER A 407 -11.47 7.20 0.78
CA SER A 407 -12.19 6.45 -0.26
C SER A 407 -13.71 6.60 -0.08
N PRO A 408 -14.47 6.92 -1.12
CA PRO A 408 -15.94 6.98 -1.04
C PRO A 408 -16.59 5.58 -1.03
N THR A 409 -15.81 4.50 -1.18
CA THR A 409 -16.33 3.15 -1.48
C THR A 409 -16.52 2.25 -0.27
N ASN A 410 -16.11 2.69 0.92
CA ASN A 410 -16.18 1.89 2.14
C ASN A 410 -16.44 2.80 3.37
N PRO A 411 -17.08 2.26 4.43
CA PRO A 411 -17.55 3.06 5.55
C PRO A 411 -16.44 3.73 6.37
N LEU A 412 -15.22 3.21 6.31
CA LEU A 412 -14.08 3.73 7.05
C LEU A 412 -13.31 4.81 6.28
N GLY A 413 -13.60 5.02 4.99
CA GLY A 413 -12.85 5.95 4.14
C GLY A 413 -11.41 5.51 3.87
N ILE A 414 -11.09 4.22 4.03
CA ILE A 414 -9.71 3.71 4.00
C ILE A 414 -9.32 3.18 2.62
N LYS A 415 -8.03 3.28 2.31
CA LYS A 415 -7.35 2.58 1.21
C LYS A 415 -6.27 1.66 1.79
N ALA A 416 -5.59 0.89 0.94
CA ALA A 416 -4.52 0.02 1.43
C ALA A 416 -3.24 0.81 1.75
N GLY A 417 -2.64 0.53 2.90
CA GLY A 417 -1.31 0.98 3.25
C GLY A 417 -0.24 -0.08 2.99
N GLY A 418 0.98 0.38 2.69
CA GLY A 418 2.18 -0.44 2.75
C GLY A 418 2.71 -0.98 1.43
N GLU A 419 1.99 -1.01 0.31
CA GLU A 419 2.61 -1.46 -0.96
C GLU A 419 3.39 -0.33 -1.68
N GLY A 420 3.06 0.93 -1.40
CA GLY A 420 3.55 2.12 -2.11
C GLY A 420 5.07 2.19 -2.27
N GLY A 421 5.82 2.01 -1.19
CA GLY A 421 7.28 2.05 -1.24
C GLY A 421 7.92 1.01 -2.17
N THR A 422 7.36 -0.20 -2.27
CA THR A 422 7.91 -1.20 -3.20
C THR A 422 7.57 -0.85 -4.65
N THR A 423 6.46 -0.16 -4.87
CA THR A 423 6.00 0.27 -6.19
C THR A 423 6.83 1.42 -6.76
N SER A 424 7.13 2.43 -5.95
CA SER A 424 7.73 3.69 -6.40
C SER A 424 9.24 3.75 -6.23
N SER A 425 9.80 3.15 -5.17
CA SER A 425 11.25 3.25 -4.87
C SER A 425 12.17 2.82 -6.01
N PRO A 426 11.88 1.73 -6.76
CA PRO A 426 12.75 1.35 -7.87
C PRO A 426 12.90 2.44 -8.91
N ALA A 427 11.79 3.10 -9.27
CA ALA A 427 11.78 4.15 -10.28
C ALA A 427 12.41 5.44 -9.73
N ALA A 428 12.07 5.82 -8.49
CA ALA A 428 12.66 6.99 -7.85
C ALA A 428 14.18 6.85 -7.77
N PHE A 429 14.69 5.69 -7.35
CA PHE A 429 16.12 5.44 -7.22
C PHE A 429 16.84 5.47 -8.57
N ILE A 430 16.36 4.74 -9.57
CA ILE A 430 17.00 4.73 -10.90
C ILE A 430 16.91 6.10 -11.58
N ASN A 431 15.81 6.84 -11.39
CA ASN A 431 15.72 8.23 -11.85
C ASN A 431 16.80 9.11 -11.21
N ALA A 432 17.09 8.93 -9.91
CA ALA A 432 18.11 9.68 -9.20
C ALA A 432 19.52 9.35 -9.72
N VAL A 433 19.81 8.06 -9.91
CA VAL A 433 21.10 7.62 -10.47
C VAL A 433 21.28 8.17 -11.88
N VAL A 434 20.28 8.04 -12.76
CA VAL A 434 20.36 8.56 -14.12
C VAL A 434 20.51 10.08 -14.13
N ASP A 435 19.81 10.80 -13.26
CA ASP A 435 19.95 12.25 -13.11
C ASP A 435 21.37 12.67 -12.70
N ALA A 436 22.01 11.95 -11.76
CA ALA A 436 23.41 12.17 -11.39
C ALA A 436 24.37 11.97 -12.58
N LEU A 437 24.07 11.01 -13.45
CA LEU A 437 24.92 10.60 -14.56
C LEU A 437 24.63 11.33 -15.88
N ARG A 438 23.69 12.28 -15.91
CA ARG A 438 23.34 13.04 -17.14
C ARG A 438 24.55 13.67 -17.82
N GLY A 439 25.53 14.15 -17.04
CA GLY A 439 26.78 14.72 -17.56
C GLY A 439 27.65 13.75 -18.38
N TYR A 440 27.45 12.44 -18.19
CA TYR A 440 28.12 11.37 -18.92
C TYR A 440 27.29 10.82 -20.10
N GLY A 441 26.14 11.44 -20.41
CA GLY A 441 25.27 10.98 -21.49
C GLY A 441 24.45 9.71 -21.16
N VAL A 442 24.49 9.25 -19.92
CA VAL A 442 23.65 8.13 -19.47
C VAL A 442 22.20 8.58 -19.39
N THR A 443 21.32 7.90 -20.12
CA THR A 443 19.89 8.21 -20.16
C THR A 443 19.02 7.12 -19.57
N ASP A 444 19.57 5.92 -19.36
CA ASP A 444 18.88 4.79 -18.74
C ASP A 444 19.85 3.83 -18.06
N LEU A 445 19.34 3.06 -17.09
CA LEU A 445 20.13 2.09 -16.33
C LEU A 445 19.27 0.88 -15.95
N LYS A 446 19.83 -0.33 -16.14
CA LYS A 446 19.17 -1.57 -15.72
C LYS A 446 19.41 -1.84 -14.24
N MET A 447 18.36 -2.30 -13.55
CA MET A 447 18.47 -2.80 -12.19
C MET A 447 19.11 -4.20 -12.15
N PRO A 448 19.81 -4.55 -11.06
CA PRO A 448 20.19 -3.66 -9.96
C PRO A 448 21.33 -2.70 -10.36
N ALA A 449 21.26 -1.46 -9.90
CA ALA A 449 22.29 -0.44 -10.09
C ALA A 449 23.48 -0.65 -9.13
N THR A 450 24.12 -1.80 -9.26
CA THR A 450 25.35 -2.13 -8.53
C THR A 450 26.48 -1.19 -8.95
N PRO A 451 27.53 -1.02 -8.12
CA PRO A 451 28.68 -0.19 -8.48
C PRO A 451 29.28 -0.55 -9.84
N PHE A 452 29.39 -1.84 -10.14
CA PHE A 452 29.88 -2.32 -11.43
C PHE A 452 28.97 -1.88 -12.60
N ASN A 453 27.65 -2.03 -12.49
CA ASN A 453 26.72 -1.66 -13.56
C ASN A 453 26.70 -0.14 -13.80
N VAL A 454 26.82 0.65 -12.73
CA VAL A 454 26.91 2.12 -12.82
C VAL A 454 28.23 2.54 -13.46
N TRP A 455 29.35 1.97 -13.01
CA TRP A 455 30.67 2.22 -13.60
C TRP A 455 30.69 1.88 -15.09
N GLN A 456 30.14 0.72 -15.48
CA GLN A 456 30.07 0.30 -16.87
C GLN A 456 29.25 1.29 -17.70
N ALA A 457 28.10 1.75 -17.20
CA ALA A 457 27.25 2.72 -17.89
C ALA A 457 27.97 4.06 -18.14
N ILE A 458 28.84 4.50 -17.22
CA ILE A 458 29.66 5.71 -17.40
C ILE A 458 30.71 5.56 -18.51
N HIS A 459 31.25 4.35 -18.69
CA HIS A 459 32.33 4.08 -19.64
C HIS A 459 31.80 3.72 -21.05
N ASP A 460 30.67 3.03 -21.13
CA ASP A 460 30.03 2.66 -22.41
C ASP A 460 29.61 3.87 -23.25
N THR A 461 29.40 5.04 -22.64
CA THR A 461 29.04 6.28 -23.35
C THR A 461 30.26 7.09 -23.81
N GLN A 462 31.47 6.70 -23.42
CA GLN A 462 32.72 7.36 -23.78
C GLN A 462 33.43 6.70 -24.96
N GLU A 463 33.04 5.48 -25.33
CA GLU A 463 33.40 4.80 -26.59
C GLU A 463 32.49 5.24 -27.75
#